data_AF-A0A4Q0IKG5-F1
#
_entry.id   AF-A0A4Q0IKG5-F1
#
_cell.length_a   1.000
_cell.length_b   1.000
_cell.length_c   1.000
_cell.angle_alpha   90.00
_cell.angle_beta   90.00
_cell.angle_gamma   90.00
#
_symmetry.space_group_name_H-M   'P 1'
#
loop_
_entity.id
_entity.type
_entity.pdbx_description
1 polymer ?
#
loop_
_entity_poly.entity_id
_entity_poly.type
_entity_poly.pdbx_seq_one_letter_code
_entity_poly.pdbx_strand_id
1 'polypeptide(L)'
;AKEWLYSYIICTVTGYVALLFGGVWMGRMLKGNLMDDRFNNENESFMQETELKTNDYSVNLPTRFYYNKRWNKGWINVVNPFRATIVLGTPGSGKSYAVVNNYIKQCIEKGYSAYIYDFKFPDLSVIAMNHLNAHTKDYKGVVPEFRVINFDDPMRSHRCNPIAPEFMTDISDAYESAYTIMLNLNKTWVSKQGDFFVESPIILLAAIIWFLRIYKDGEYCTFPHAIEFLCRPYED
;
A
#
# COMPACT_ATOMS: atom_id res chain seq x y z
N ALA A 1 78.25 -5.56 48.07
CA ALA A 1 77.47 -4.94 46.97
C ALA A 1 76.67 -5.97 46.16
N LYS A 2 77.19 -7.17 45.85
CA LYS A 2 76.48 -8.17 45.01
C LYS A 2 75.31 -8.90 45.69
N GLU A 3 75.32 -9.07 47.01
CA GLU A 3 74.27 -9.85 47.69
C GLU A 3 72.89 -9.17 47.71
N TRP A 4 72.85 -7.85 47.90
CA TRP A 4 71.61 -7.07 47.87
C TRP A 4 71.00 -6.96 46.46
N LEU A 5 71.82 -7.13 45.42
CA LEU A 5 71.39 -7.06 44.02
C LEU A 5 70.45 -8.22 43.67
N TYR A 6 70.75 -9.43 44.12
CA TYR A 6 69.91 -10.60 43.86
C TYR A 6 68.57 -10.50 44.57
N SER A 7 68.56 -10.07 45.84
CA SER A 7 67.32 -9.85 46.60
C SER A 7 66.44 -8.78 45.97
N TYR A 8 67.04 -7.69 45.47
CA TYR A 8 66.33 -6.63 44.76
C TYR A 8 65.70 -7.13 43.44
N ILE A 9 66.45 -7.88 42.64
CA ILE A 9 65.97 -8.46 41.38
C ILE A 9 64.80 -9.43 41.65
N ILE A 10 64.94 -10.32 42.62
CA ILE A 10 63.90 -11.30 42.97
C ILE A 10 62.63 -10.59 43.45
N CYS A 11 62.75 -9.59 44.32
CA CYS A 11 61.60 -8.84 44.84
C CYS A 11 60.88 -8.08 43.71
N THR A 12 61.64 -7.45 42.81
CA THR A 12 61.08 -6.69 41.68
C THR A 12 60.38 -7.61 40.67
N VAL A 13 60.97 -8.75 40.32
CA VAL A 13 60.35 -9.73 39.42
C VAL A 13 59.10 -10.33 40.04
N THR A 14 59.14 -10.69 41.32
CA THR A 14 57.99 -11.27 42.02
C THR A 14 56.84 -10.25 42.14
N GLY A 15 57.16 -8.99 42.46
CA GLY A 15 56.19 -7.90 42.50
C GLY A 15 55.55 -7.64 41.13
N TYR A 16 56.35 -7.63 40.07
CA TYR A 16 55.84 -7.47 38.70
C TYR A 16 54.90 -8.60 38.30
N VAL A 17 55.27 -9.85 38.59
CA VAL A 17 54.44 -11.04 38.32
C VAL A 17 53.13 -11.00 39.13
N ALA A 18 53.19 -10.61 40.41
CA ALA A 18 52.00 -10.46 41.25
C ALA A 18 51.06 -9.37 40.71
N LEU A 19 51.61 -8.27 40.18
CA LEU A 19 50.84 -7.19 39.57
C LEU A 19 50.15 -7.66 38.28
N LEU A 20 50.83 -8.45 37.44
CA LEU A 20 50.22 -9.08 36.26
C LEU A 20 49.09 -10.04 36.64
N PHE A 21 49.30 -10.90 37.64
CA PHE A 21 48.24 -11.79 38.13
C PHE A 21 47.06 -11.01 38.71
N GLY A 22 47.32 -9.93 39.46
CA GLY A 22 46.30 -9.03 39.98
C GLY A 22 45.49 -8.36 38.86
N GLY A 23 46.15 -7.90 37.81
CA GLY A 23 45.50 -7.34 36.61
C GLY A 23 44.60 -8.35 35.90
N VAL A 24 45.05 -9.59 35.73
CA VAL A 24 44.24 -10.67 35.13
C VAL A 24 43.03 -11.01 36.00
N TRP A 25 43.20 -11.07 37.31
CA TRP A 25 42.10 -11.36 38.24
C TRP A 25 41.08 -10.22 38.31
N MET A 26 41.53 -8.96 38.37
CA MET A 26 40.65 -7.79 38.26
C MET A 26 39.91 -7.79 36.92
N GLY A 27 40.58 -8.11 35.81
CA GLY A 27 39.93 -8.25 34.50
C GLY A 27 38.86 -9.33 34.45
N ARG A 28 39.04 -10.44 35.17
CA ARG A 28 38.01 -11.50 35.31
C ARG A 28 36.84 -11.07 36.19
N MET A 29 37.09 -10.26 37.22
CA MET A 29 36.05 -9.74 38.12
C MET A 29 35.23 -8.63 37.45
N LEU A 30 35.86 -7.85 36.55
CA LEU A 30 35.23 -6.84 35.70
C LEU A 30 34.47 -7.42 34.50
N LYS A 31 34.16 -8.73 34.48
CA LYS A 31 33.27 -9.40 33.51
C LYS A 31 31.78 -8.99 33.66
N GLY A 32 31.51 -7.70 33.82
CA GLY A 32 30.27 -7.12 33.33
C GLY A 32 30.44 -6.91 31.83
N ASN A 33 29.44 -7.31 31.03
CA ASN A 33 29.36 -7.11 29.58
C ASN A 33 29.41 -5.62 29.19
N LEU A 34 30.57 -4.98 29.35
CA LEU A 34 30.82 -3.58 29.01
C LEU A 34 31.06 -3.39 27.50
N MET A 35 31.18 -4.48 26.75
CA MET A 35 31.42 -4.48 25.29
C MET A 35 30.27 -5.06 24.47
N ASP A 36 29.16 -5.48 25.07
CA ASP A 36 27.99 -5.78 24.25
C ASP A 36 27.30 -4.43 23.97
N ASP A 37 27.46 -3.95 22.75
CA ASP A 37 26.85 -2.70 22.30
C ASP A 37 25.37 -2.69 22.71
N ARG A 38 24.96 -1.65 23.44
CA ARG A 38 23.54 -1.51 23.81
C ARG A 38 22.66 -1.41 22.58
N PHE A 39 23.22 -0.96 21.45
CA PHE A 39 22.62 -0.91 20.13
C PHE A 39 23.08 -2.10 19.26
N ASN A 40 23.08 -3.32 19.81
CA ASN A 40 23.29 -4.52 19.01
C ASN A 40 21.95 -5.02 18.42
N ASN A 41 22.01 -5.75 17.31
CA ASN A 41 20.82 -6.33 16.65
C ASN A 41 19.97 -7.19 17.60
N GLU A 42 20.56 -7.76 18.66
CA GLU A 42 19.85 -8.57 19.63
C GLU A 42 18.96 -7.70 20.53
N ASN A 43 19.49 -6.59 21.04
CA ASN A 43 18.83 -5.65 21.94
C ASN A 43 17.79 -4.78 21.21
N GLU A 44 17.98 -4.52 19.92
CA GLU A 44 16.99 -3.85 19.08
C GLU A 44 15.91 -4.81 18.56
N SER A 45 16.08 -6.11 18.79
CA SER A 45 15.13 -7.12 18.36
C SER A 45 14.13 -7.51 19.44
N PHE A 46 12.91 -7.82 19.02
CA PHE A 46 11.83 -8.26 19.90
C PHE A 46 11.05 -9.40 19.27
N MET A 47 10.36 -10.17 20.11
CA MET A 47 9.48 -11.24 19.65
C MET A 47 8.35 -10.66 18.81
N GLN A 48 8.28 -11.06 17.54
CA GLN A 48 7.16 -10.74 16.65
C GLN A 48 6.17 -11.91 16.62
N GLU A 49 4.98 -11.66 16.06
CA GLU A 49 3.94 -12.67 15.89
C GLU A 49 4.42 -13.81 14.98
N THR A 50 4.35 -15.04 15.49
CA THR A 50 4.76 -16.26 14.79
C THR A 50 3.58 -17.08 14.30
N GLU A 51 2.38 -16.81 14.84
CA GLU A 51 1.16 -17.50 14.46
C GLU A 51 0.54 -16.87 13.21
N LEU A 52 0.15 -17.71 12.25
CA LEU A 52 -0.62 -17.29 11.08
C LEU A 52 -2.10 -17.20 11.45
N LYS A 53 -2.62 -15.98 11.58
CA LYS A 53 -4.02 -15.72 11.95
C LYS A 53 -4.85 -15.41 10.71
N THR A 54 -5.58 -16.41 10.22
CA THR A 54 -6.39 -16.30 9.00
C THR A 54 -7.88 -16.17 9.31
N ASN A 55 -8.59 -15.40 8.49
CA ASN A 55 -10.04 -15.35 8.42
C ASN A 55 -10.47 -15.04 6.98
N ASP A 56 -11.77 -14.93 6.72
CA ASP A 56 -12.32 -14.69 5.38
C ASP A 56 -11.86 -13.37 4.74
N TYR A 57 -11.32 -12.45 5.54
CA TYR A 57 -10.97 -11.09 5.13
C TYR A 57 -9.49 -10.74 5.36
N SER A 58 -8.73 -11.56 6.08
CA SER A 58 -7.39 -11.20 6.53
C SER A 58 -6.41 -11.04 5.38
N VAL A 59 -5.33 -10.29 5.57
CA VAL A 59 -4.16 -10.36 4.68
C VAL A 59 -2.94 -10.66 5.52
N ASN A 60 -2.22 -11.72 5.16
CA ASN A 60 -1.14 -12.28 5.94
C ASN A 60 0.18 -12.14 5.18
N LEU A 61 1.12 -11.36 5.72
CA LEU A 61 2.41 -11.11 5.09
C LEU A 61 3.51 -11.92 5.80
N PRO A 62 4.27 -12.77 5.08
CA PRO A 62 5.36 -13.52 5.69
C PRO A 62 6.52 -12.60 6.03
N THR A 63 7.07 -12.72 7.24
CA THR A 63 8.23 -11.94 7.70
C THR A 63 9.35 -12.82 8.22
N ARG A 64 10.54 -12.22 8.36
CA ARG A 64 11.65 -12.77 9.11
C ARG A 64 12.11 -11.74 10.11
N PHE A 65 12.31 -12.15 11.35
CA PHE A 65 12.80 -11.28 12.41
C PHE A 65 13.90 -11.97 13.17
N TYR A 66 14.88 -11.19 13.62
CA TYR A 66 15.93 -11.67 14.49
C TYR A 66 15.41 -11.67 15.94
N TYR A 67 15.66 -12.71 16.72
CA TYR A 67 15.33 -12.76 18.16
C TYR A 67 16.01 -13.98 18.79
N ASN A 68 16.56 -13.85 20.00
CA ASN A 68 17.33 -14.90 20.70
C ASN A 68 18.50 -15.44 19.86
N LYS A 69 19.29 -14.52 19.28
CA LYS A 69 20.48 -14.77 18.47
C LYS A 69 20.24 -15.66 17.24
N ARG A 70 19.00 -15.68 16.73
CA ARG A 70 18.62 -16.47 15.54
C ARG A 70 17.58 -15.74 14.70
N TRP A 71 17.54 -16.09 13.43
CA TRP A 71 16.46 -15.69 12.52
C TRP A 71 15.24 -16.58 12.72
N ASN A 72 14.10 -15.97 13.01
CA ASN A 72 12.81 -16.63 13.17
C ASN A 72 11.89 -16.22 12.02
N LYS A 73 10.96 -17.12 11.66
CA LYS A 73 9.86 -16.81 10.73
C LYS A 73 8.71 -16.21 11.52
N GLY A 74 8.06 -15.20 10.95
CA GLY A 74 6.91 -14.53 11.54
C GLY A 74 5.86 -14.17 10.50
N TRP A 75 4.79 -13.55 10.99
CA TRP A 75 3.66 -13.09 10.18
C TRP A 75 3.21 -11.70 10.62
N ILE A 76 2.98 -10.82 9.65
CA ILE A 76 2.15 -9.63 9.87
C ILE A 76 0.73 -10.01 9.44
N ASN A 77 -0.15 -10.13 10.43
CA ASN A 77 -1.55 -10.49 10.22
C ASN A 77 -2.43 -9.23 10.22
N VAL A 78 -2.86 -8.78 9.03
CA VAL A 78 -3.89 -7.74 8.91
C VAL A 78 -5.25 -8.41 9.01
N VAL A 79 -5.74 -8.59 10.24
CA VAL A 79 -6.97 -9.35 10.51
C VAL A 79 -8.25 -8.64 10.04
N ASN A 80 -8.21 -7.32 9.88
CA ASN A 80 -9.34 -6.52 9.43
C ASN A 80 -8.85 -5.40 8.49
N PRO A 81 -8.75 -5.65 7.17
CA PRO A 81 -8.29 -4.63 6.21
C PRO A 81 -9.32 -3.52 5.96
N PHE A 82 -10.57 -3.66 6.41
CA PHE A 82 -11.63 -2.66 6.22
C PHE A 82 -11.41 -1.38 7.03
N ARG A 83 -10.49 -1.37 8.00
CA ARG A 83 -10.10 -0.18 8.76
C ARG A 83 -9.09 0.72 8.05
N ALA A 84 -9.02 0.60 6.72
CA ALA A 84 -7.97 1.11 5.85
C ALA A 84 -6.59 0.50 6.16
N THR A 85 -5.81 0.29 5.11
CA THR A 85 -4.41 -0.12 5.21
C THR A 85 -3.57 0.84 4.40
N ILE A 86 -2.50 1.38 4.99
CA ILE A 86 -1.61 2.34 4.36
C ILE A 86 -0.19 1.74 4.33
N VAL A 87 0.45 1.80 3.16
CA VAL A 87 1.83 1.36 2.98
C VAL A 87 2.67 2.57 2.59
N LEU A 88 3.58 2.96 3.49
CA LEU A 88 4.48 4.10 3.30
C LEU A 88 5.88 3.63 2.89
N GLY A 89 6.53 4.40 2.01
CA GLY A 89 7.93 4.15 1.65
C GLY A 89 8.36 4.91 0.41
N THR A 90 9.67 5.06 0.23
CA THR A 90 10.28 5.76 -0.92
C THR A 90 10.18 4.94 -2.21
N PRO A 91 10.27 5.56 -3.40
CA PRO A 91 10.40 4.83 -4.66
C PRO A 91 11.54 3.80 -4.59
N GLY A 92 11.30 2.59 -5.09
CA GLY A 92 12.31 1.50 -5.06
C GLY A 92 12.36 0.70 -3.75
N SER A 93 11.62 1.07 -2.69
CA SER A 93 11.66 0.37 -1.39
C SER A 93 10.97 -1.01 -1.35
N GLY A 94 10.57 -1.56 -2.50
CA GLY A 94 9.96 -2.90 -2.58
C GLY A 94 8.50 -3.03 -2.12
N LYS A 95 7.77 -1.93 -1.91
CA LYS A 95 6.35 -1.95 -1.45
C LYS A 95 5.46 -2.87 -2.28
N SER A 96 5.58 -2.81 -3.60
CA SER A 96 4.74 -3.60 -4.50
C SER A 96 4.97 -5.09 -4.29
N TYR A 97 6.24 -5.52 -4.28
CA TYR A 97 6.60 -6.91 -4.10
C TYR A 97 6.25 -7.44 -2.71
N ALA A 98 6.59 -6.69 -1.66
CA ALA A 98 6.44 -7.14 -0.28
C ALA A 98 4.98 -7.10 0.22
N VAL A 99 4.20 -6.09 -0.18
CA VAL A 99 2.86 -5.85 0.37
C VAL A 99 1.78 -5.92 -0.70
N VAL A 100 1.83 -5.07 -1.72
CA VAL A 100 0.70 -4.91 -2.68
C VAL A 100 0.40 -6.20 -3.43
N ASN A 101 1.43 -6.91 -3.90
CA ASN A 101 1.25 -8.18 -4.61
C ASN A 101 0.60 -9.24 -3.71
N ASN A 102 0.97 -9.29 -2.42
CA ASN A 102 0.35 -10.21 -1.46
C ASN A 102 -1.12 -9.85 -1.22
N TYR A 103 -1.44 -8.56 -1.11
CA TYR A 103 -2.82 -8.07 -1.04
C TYR A 103 -3.64 -8.50 -2.25
N ILE A 104 -3.17 -8.20 -3.46
CA ILE A 104 -3.86 -8.56 -4.71
C ILE A 104 -4.16 -10.07 -4.74
N LYS A 105 -3.13 -10.89 -4.48
CA LYS A 105 -3.26 -12.36 -4.53
C LYS A 105 -4.28 -12.90 -3.52
N GLN A 106 -4.13 -12.50 -2.26
CA GLN A 106 -5.00 -12.99 -1.19
C GLN A 106 -6.44 -12.46 -1.31
N CYS A 107 -6.61 -11.22 -1.78
CA CYS A 107 -7.93 -10.68 -2.09
C CYS A 107 -8.63 -11.47 -3.21
N ILE A 108 -7.89 -11.79 -4.27
CA ILE A 108 -8.41 -12.63 -5.37
C ILE A 108 -8.81 -14.01 -4.82
N GLU A 109 -7.92 -14.71 -4.11
CA GLU A 109 -8.19 -16.03 -3.52
C GLU A 109 -9.44 -16.04 -2.62
N LYS A 110 -9.70 -14.92 -1.93
CA LYS A 110 -10.85 -14.74 -1.03
C LYS A 110 -12.12 -14.24 -1.73
N GLY A 111 -12.07 -14.00 -3.03
CA GLY A 111 -13.24 -13.54 -3.81
C GLY A 111 -13.61 -12.07 -3.60
N TYR A 112 -12.64 -11.23 -3.25
CA TYR A 112 -12.87 -9.79 -3.21
C TYR A 112 -13.03 -9.20 -4.61
N SER A 113 -13.94 -8.24 -4.74
CA SER A 113 -13.90 -7.27 -5.83
C SER A 113 -12.79 -6.26 -5.54
N ALA A 114 -11.85 -6.10 -6.49
CA ALA A 114 -10.70 -5.23 -6.33
C ALA A 114 -10.69 -4.12 -7.38
N TYR A 115 -10.49 -2.88 -6.94
CA TYR A 115 -10.17 -1.75 -7.80
C TYR A 115 -8.66 -1.47 -7.73
N ILE A 116 -7.94 -1.84 -8.79
CA ILE A 116 -6.47 -1.77 -8.83
C ILE A 116 -6.06 -0.59 -9.71
N TYR A 117 -5.47 0.43 -9.10
CA TYR A 117 -4.86 1.53 -9.82
C TYR A 117 -3.42 1.18 -10.20
N ASP A 118 -3.20 0.85 -11.47
CA ASP A 118 -1.90 0.44 -12.00
C ASP A 118 -1.21 1.58 -12.73
N PHE A 119 -0.45 2.39 -11.99
CA PHE A 119 0.28 3.54 -12.54
C PHE A 119 1.34 3.16 -13.57
N LYS A 120 1.86 1.92 -13.53
CA LYS A 120 2.88 1.41 -14.45
C LYS A 120 2.31 0.29 -15.30
N PHE A 121 1.14 0.54 -15.88
CA PHE A 121 0.41 -0.47 -16.63
C PHE A 121 1.31 -1.16 -17.68
N PRO A 122 1.34 -2.51 -17.78
CA PRO A 122 0.47 -3.47 -17.09
C PRO A 122 1.13 -4.23 -15.91
N ASP A 123 1.98 -3.60 -15.09
CA ASP A 123 2.72 -4.28 -14.00
C ASP A 123 1.81 -5.04 -13.01
N LEU A 124 0.92 -4.33 -12.31
CA LEU A 124 0.02 -4.95 -11.32
C LEU A 124 -1.10 -5.73 -11.99
N SER A 125 -1.53 -5.25 -13.16
CA SER A 125 -2.61 -5.85 -13.95
C SER A 125 -2.27 -7.28 -14.39
N VAL A 126 -1.04 -7.52 -14.84
CA VAL A 126 -0.57 -8.87 -15.20
C VAL A 126 -0.57 -9.80 -13.99
N ILE A 127 -0.15 -9.32 -12.81
CA ILE A 127 -0.15 -10.12 -11.58
C ILE A 127 -1.58 -10.50 -11.20
N ALA A 128 -2.50 -9.55 -11.21
CA ALA A 128 -3.90 -9.78 -10.87
C ALA A 128 -4.57 -10.74 -11.86
N MET A 129 -4.42 -10.52 -13.17
CA MET A 129 -5.00 -11.38 -14.20
C MET A 129 -4.45 -12.80 -14.14
N ASN A 130 -3.12 -12.98 -14.04
CA ASN A 130 -2.52 -14.30 -13.96
C ASN A 130 -2.96 -15.05 -12.70
N HIS A 131 -3.04 -14.35 -11.56
CA HIS A 131 -3.47 -14.96 -10.32
C HIS A 131 -4.95 -15.33 -10.34
N LEU A 132 -5.82 -14.47 -10.90
CA LEU A 132 -7.24 -14.77 -11.10
C LEU A 132 -7.41 -16.01 -11.98
N ASN A 133 -6.75 -16.06 -13.14
CA ASN A 133 -6.81 -17.19 -14.07
C ASN A 133 -6.42 -18.51 -13.40
N ALA A 134 -5.38 -18.49 -12.56
CA ALA A 134 -4.91 -19.65 -11.82
C ALA A 134 -5.91 -20.16 -10.76
N HIS A 135 -6.73 -19.26 -10.17
CA HIS A 135 -7.66 -19.58 -9.07
C HIS A 135 -9.13 -19.62 -9.49
N THR A 136 -9.42 -19.52 -10.80
CA THR A 136 -10.80 -19.57 -11.33
C THR A 136 -11.61 -20.78 -10.86
N LYS A 137 -10.94 -21.93 -10.66
CA LYS A 137 -11.57 -23.19 -10.24
C LYS A 137 -11.91 -23.24 -8.74
N ASP A 138 -11.32 -22.37 -7.94
CA ASP A 138 -11.48 -22.38 -6.48
C ASP A 138 -12.75 -21.62 -6.04
N TYR A 139 -13.33 -20.80 -6.94
CA TYR A 139 -14.57 -20.10 -6.68
C TYR A 139 -15.77 -21.06 -6.70
N LYS A 140 -16.53 -21.08 -5.59
CA LYS A 140 -17.77 -21.86 -5.46
C LYS A 140 -18.99 -21.19 -6.11
N GLY A 141 -18.84 -19.97 -6.61
CA GLY A 141 -19.91 -19.13 -7.14
C GLY A 141 -19.51 -18.44 -8.45
N VAL A 142 -19.89 -17.18 -8.58
CA VAL A 142 -19.55 -16.38 -9.77
C VAL A 142 -18.04 -16.09 -9.77
N VAL A 143 -17.37 -16.49 -10.84
CA VAL A 143 -15.96 -16.15 -11.07
C VAL A 143 -15.87 -14.65 -11.38
N PRO A 144 -15.02 -13.89 -10.69
CA PRO A 144 -14.85 -12.46 -10.97
C PRO A 144 -14.42 -12.20 -12.41
N GLU A 145 -15.01 -11.20 -13.06
CA GLU A 145 -14.53 -10.70 -14.35
C GLU A 145 -13.38 -9.71 -14.16
N PHE A 146 -12.37 -9.80 -15.02
CA PHE A 146 -11.28 -8.81 -15.06
C PHE A 146 -11.58 -7.74 -16.11
N ARG A 147 -11.79 -6.50 -15.65
CA ARG A 147 -12.03 -5.34 -16.50
C ARG A 147 -10.90 -4.32 -16.31
N VAL A 148 -10.53 -3.66 -17.40
CA VAL A 148 -9.45 -2.66 -17.47
C VAL A 148 -10.01 -1.39 -18.06
N ILE A 149 -9.74 -0.24 -17.43
CA ILE A 149 -9.95 1.08 -18.03
C ILE A 149 -8.56 1.68 -18.26
N ASN A 150 -8.21 1.91 -19.53
CA ASN A 150 -6.92 2.43 -19.94
C ASN A 150 -7.11 3.68 -20.82
N PHE A 151 -6.61 4.81 -20.33
CA PHE A 151 -6.70 6.10 -21.04
C PHE A 151 -5.52 6.36 -21.98
N ASP A 152 -4.39 5.66 -21.79
CA ASP A 152 -3.19 5.80 -22.64
C ASP A 152 -3.30 4.93 -23.91
N ASP A 153 -3.83 3.71 -23.77
CA ASP A 153 -4.11 2.78 -24.88
C ASP A 153 -5.59 2.38 -24.87
N PRO A 154 -6.45 3.13 -25.60
CA PRO A 154 -7.88 2.83 -25.69
C PRO A 154 -8.21 1.48 -26.33
N MET A 155 -7.28 0.86 -27.07
CA MET A 155 -7.50 -0.48 -27.66
C MET A 155 -7.41 -1.59 -26.61
N ARG A 156 -6.68 -1.36 -25.51
CA ARG A 156 -6.57 -2.28 -24.38
C ARG A 156 -7.52 -1.93 -23.22
N SER A 157 -8.43 -0.99 -23.44
CA SER A 157 -9.45 -0.59 -22.49
C SER A 157 -10.78 -1.25 -22.79
N HIS A 158 -11.47 -1.66 -21.74
CA HIS A 158 -12.91 -1.87 -21.80
C HIS A 158 -13.60 -0.50 -21.90
N ARG A 159 -14.76 -0.47 -22.56
CA ARG A 159 -15.59 0.73 -22.65
C ARG A 159 -16.39 0.87 -21.36
N CYS A 160 -16.45 2.08 -20.83
CA CYS A 160 -17.27 2.44 -19.69
C CYS A 160 -17.93 3.79 -20.00
N ASN A 161 -19.22 3.90 -19.70
CA ASN A 161 -19.94 5.16 -19.74
C ASN A 161 -20.20 5.62 -18.30
N PRO A 162 -19.49 6.65 -17.79
CA PRO A 162 -19.66 7.10 -16.41
C PRO A 162 -21.03 7.75 -16.17
N ILE A 163 -21.75 8.11 -17.23
CA ILE A 163 -23.09 8.67 -17.19
C ILE A 163 -24.10 7.73 -17.86
N ALA A 164 -23.95 6.41 -17.66
CA ALA A 164 -24.91 5.48 -18.24
C ALA A 164 -26.32 5.70 -17.64
N PRO A 165 -27.38 5.68 -18.48
CA PRO A 165 -28.73 6.05 -18.05
C PRO A 165 -29.30 5.08 -17.00
N GLU A 166 -28.87 3.83 -17.03
CA GLU A 166 -29.23 2.78 -16.07
C GLU A 166 -28.76 3.06 -14.63
N PHE A 167 -27.76 3.93 -14.45
CA PHE A 167 -27.29 4.36 -13.13
C PHE A 167 -27.95 5.65 -12.65
N MET A 168 -28.86 6.24 -13.44
CA MET A 168 -29.54 7.50 -13.09
C MET A 168 -31.03 7.28 -12.87
N THR A 169 -31.40 7.25 -11.59
CA THR A 169 -32.77 7.11 -11.11
C THR A 169 -33.48 8.46 -11.03
N ASP A 170 -32.78 9.50 -10.60
CA ASP A 170 -33.31 10.85 -10.48
C ASP A 170 -32.30 11.93 -10.91
N ILE A 171 -32.75 13.19 -10.97
CA ILE A 171 -31.92 14.32 -11.44
C ILE A 171 -30.71 14.59 -10.54
N SER A 172 -30.75 14.15 -9.28
CA SER A 172 -29.63 14.27 -8.34
C SER A 172 -28.47 13.38 -8.78
N ASP A 173 -28.72 12.20 -9.36
CA ASP A 173 -27.67 11.33 -9.91
C ASP A 173 -26.91 12.02 -11.06
N ALA A 174 -27.64 12.75 -11.91
CA ALA A 174 -27.06 13.55 -12.99
C ALA A 174 -26.26 14.73 -12.43
N TYR A 175 -26.75 15.37 -11.36
CA TYR A 175 -26.04 16.44 -10.65
C TYR A 175 -24.74 15.94 -10.02
N GLU A 176 -24.76 14.83 -9.26
CA GLU A 176 -23.57 14.24 -8.63
C GLU A 176 -22.51 13.83 -9.67
N SER A 177 -22.98 13.29 -10.81
CA SER A 177 -22.11 12.96 -11.95
C SER A 177 -21.44 14.20 -12.52
N ALA A 178 -22.23 15.24 -12.83
CA ALA A 178 -21.73 16.52 -13.34
C ALA A 178 -20.76 17.19 -12.36
N TYR A 179 -21.13 17.23 -11.09
CA TYR A 179 -20.34 17.79 -9.99
C TYR A 179 -18.98 17.10 -9.90
N THR A 180 -18.96 15.76 -9.86
CA THR A 180 -17.74 14.96 -9.82
C THR A 180 -16.86 15.22 -11.04
N ILE A 181 -17.44 15.29 -12.25
CA ILE A 181 -16.70 15.55 -13.48
C ILE A 181 -16.07 16.95 -13.45
N MET A 182 -16.86 17.98 -13.17
CA MET A 182 -16.42 19.39 -13.24
C MET A 182 -15.34 19.71 -12.20
N LEU A 183 -15.47 19.20 -10.97
CA LEU A 183 -14.46 19.41 -9.93
C LEU A 183 -13.14 18.67 -10.21
N ASN A 184 -13.19 17.51 -10.87
CA ASN A 184 -11.99 16.80 -11.28
C ASN A 184 -11.29 17.46 -12.47
N LEU A 185 -12.04 18.11 -13.36
CA LEU A 185 -11.48 18.93 -14.46
C LEU A 185 -10.80 20.20 -13.94
N ASN A 186 -11.38 20.87 -12.93
CA ASN A 186 -10.77 22.05 -12.32
C ASN A 186 -10.72 21.95 -10.79
N LYS A 187 -9.60 21.41 -10.28
CA LYS A 187 -9.38 21.23 -8.83
C LYS A 187 -9.47 22.51 -8.00
N THR A 188 -9.28 23.70 -8.62
CA THR A 188 -9.39 24.98 -7.90
C THR A 188 -10.83 25.31 -7.49
N TRP A 189 -11.82 24.68 -8.13
CA TRP A 189 -13.23 24.87 -7.81
C TRP A 189 -13.66 24.18 -6.52
N VAL A 190 -12.88 23.20 -6.04
CA VAL A 190 -13.15 22.49 -4.79
C VAL A 190 -13.20 23.47 -3.60
N SER A 191 -12.37 24.51 -3.61
CA SER A 191 -12.34 25.53 -2.55
C SER A 191 -13.30 26.70 -2.80
N LYS A 192 -14.11 26.66 -3.86
CA LYS A 192 -14.99 27.74 -4.33
C LYS A 192 -16.44 27.26 -4.52
N GLN A 193 -16.84 26.23 -3.79
CA GLN A 193 -18.21 25.71 -3.84
C GLN A 193 -19.19 26.79 -3.39
N GLY A 194 -20.33 26.91 -4.09
CA GLY A 194 -21.30 27.99 -3.90
C GLY A 194 -21.02 29.26 -4.70
N ASP A 195 -19.85 29.39 -5.35
CA ASP A 195 -19.61 30.49 -6.29
C ASP A 195 -20.43 30.28 -7.57
N PHE A 196 -21.08 31.35 -8.04
CA PHE A 196 -21.90 31.32 -9.25
C PHE A 196 -21.19 30.72 -10.47
N PHE A 197 -19.91 31.04 -10.68
CA PHE A 197 -19.12 30.55 -11.81
C PHE A 197 -18.66 29.08 -11.68
N VAL A 198 -18.82 28.48 -10.51
CA VAL A 198 -18.59 27.06 -10.26
C VAL A 198 -19.90 26.30 -10.41
N GLU A 199 -20.97 26.79 -9.77
CA GLU A 199 -22.28 26.13 -9.76
C GLU A 199 -22.97 26.16 -11.12
N SER A 200 -22.93 27.29 -11.85
CA SER A 200 -23.61 27.43 -13.15
C SER A 200 -23.22 26.36 -14.18
N PRO A 201 -21.93 26.10 -14.46
CA PRO A 201 -21.56 25.07 -15.43
C PRO A 201 -21.84 23.65 -14.93
N ILE A 202 -21.83 23.40 -13.60
CA ILE A 202 -22.25 22.11 -13.03
C ILE A 202 -23.74 21.88 -13.28
N ILE A 203 -24.59 22.87 -12.98
CA ILE A 203 -26.04 22.80 -13.21
C ILE A 203 -26.35 22.63 -14.71
N LEU A 204 -25.64 23.36 -15.57
CA LEU A 204 -25.81 23.22 -17.02
C LEU A 204 -25.47 21.80 -17.50
N LEU A 205 -24.33 21.26 -17.08
CA LEU A 205 -23.94 19.89 -17.44
C LEU A 205 -24.93 18.86 -16.88
N ALA A 206 -25.39 19.04 -15.64
CA ALA A 206 -26.40 18.17 -15.03
C ALA A 206 -27.72 18.18 -15.82
N ALA A 207 -28.17 19.35 -16.26
CA ALA A 207 -29.37 19.49 -17.09
C ALA A 207 -29.22 18.78 -18.44
N ILE A 208 -28.04 18.89 -19.08
CA ILE A 208 -27.73 18.19 -20.34
C ILE A 208 -27.72 16.68 -20.14
N ILE A 209 -27.04 16.18 -19.09
CA ILE A 209 -26.98 14.75 -18.78
C ILE A 209 -28.40 14.22 -18.56
N TRP A 210 -29.20 14.93 -17.76
CA TRP A 210 -30.59 14.57 -17.50
C TRP A 210 -31.41 14.56 -18.79
N PHE A 211 -31.30 15.60 -19.62
CA PHE A 211 -31.96 15.64 -20.93
C PHE A 211 -31.59 14.44 -21.81
N LEU A 212 -30.30 14.10 -21.92
CA LEU A 212 -29.87 12.96 -22.72
C LEU A 212 -30.37 11.62 -22.16
N ARG A 213 -30.56 11.52 -20.84
CA ARG A 213 -31.15 10.34 -20.19
C ARG A 213 -32.63 10.16 -20.54
N ILE A 214 -33.43 11.23 -20.57
CA ILE A 214 -34.86 11.13 -20.94
C ILE A 214 -35.07 11.08 -22.46
N TYR A 215 -34.19 11.70 -23.24
CA TYR A 215 -34.31 11.74 -24.69
C TYR A 215 -34.02 10.37 -25.32
N LYS A 216 -34.96 9.88 -26.14
CA LYS A 216 -34.92 8.54 -26.77
C LYS A 216 -34.50 7.44 -25.80
N ASP A 217 -35.07 7.46 -24.59
CA ASP A 217 -34.82 6.44 -23.56
C ASP A 217 -33.32 6.25 -23.23
N GLY A 218 -32.53 7.33 -23.29
CA GLY A 218 -31.13 7.31 -22.90
C GLY A 218 -30.17 6.81 -23.98
N GLU A 219 -30.61 6.58 -25.22
CA GLU A 219 -29.77 6.11 -26.34
C GLU A 219 -28.49 6.95 -26.51
N TYR A 220 -28.59 8.27 -26.30
CA TYR A 220 -27.47 9.21 -26.42
C TYR A 220 -26.95 9.73 -25.08
N CYS A 221 -27.33 9.11 -23.96
CA CYS A 221 -26.82 9.47 -22.65
C CYS A 221 -25.39 8.96 -22.49
N THR A 222 -24.44 9.60 -23.16
CA THR A 222 -23.02 9.29 -23.12
C THR A 222 -22.17 10.55 -23.08
N PHE A 223 -20.98 10.45 -22.50
CA PHE A 223 -20.12 11.61 -22.29
C PHE A 223 -19.75 12.36 -23.59
N PRO A 224 -19.43 11.69 -24.73
CA PRO A 224 -19.23 12.38 -26.01
C PRO A 224 -20.45 13.17 -26.51
N HIS A 225 -21.66 12.63 -26.38
CA HIS A 225 -22.87 13.35 -26.80
C HIS A 225 -23.15 14.56 -25.90
N ALA A 226 -22.89 14.45 -24.59
CA ALA A 226 -23.02 15.56 -23.67
C ALA A 226 -22.08 16.73 -24.04
N ILE A 227 -20.83 16.41 -24.43
CA ILE A 227 -19.86 17.41 -24.90
C ILE A 227 -20.32 18.02 -26.23
N GLU A 228 -20.68 17.19 -27.21
CA GLU A 228 -21.14 17.68 -28.52
C GLU A 228 -22.36 18.59 -28.37
N PHE A 229 -23.33 18.21 -27.54
CA PHE A 229 -24.51 19.01 -27.28
C PHE A 229 -24.18 20.34 -26.60
N LEU A 230 -23.26 20.33 -25.64
CA LEU A 230 -22.78 21.55 -24.98
C LEU A 230 -22.05 22.50 -25.95
N CYS A 231 -21.35 21.96 -26.95
CA CYS A 231 -20.59 22.73 -27.93
C CYS A 231 -21.42 23.26 -29.11
N ARG A 232 -22.72 22.94 -29.18
CA ARG A 232 -23.58 23.42 -30.27
C ARG A 232 -23.82 24.93 -30.17
N PRO A 233 -23.64 25.69 -31.26
CA PRO A 233 -24.05 27.09 -31.32
C PRO A 233 -25.57 27.23 -31.16
N TYR A 234 -26.00 28.36 -30.60
CA TYR A 234 -27.43 28.67 -30.44
C TYR A 234 -28.12 29.12 -31.74
N GLU A 235 -27.37 29.39 -32.81
CA GLU A 235 -27.87 30.04 -34.03
C GLU A 235 -28.36 29.07 -35.12
N ASP A 236 -28.34 27.75 -34.85
CA ASP A 236 -28.94 26.72 -35.71
C ASP A 236 -30.25 26.18 -35.12
#